data_AF-A0A9N7YQB0-F1
#
_entry.id   AF-A0A9N7YQB0-F1
#
_cell.length_a   1.000
_cell.length_b   1.000
_cell.length_c   1.000
_cell.angle_alpha   90.00
_cell.angle_beta   90.00
_cell.angle_gamma   90.00
#
_symmetry.space_group_name_H-M   'P 1'
#
loop_
_entity.id
_entity.type
_entity.pdbx_description
1 polymer ?
#
loop_
_entity_poly.entity_id
_entity_poly.type
_entity_poly.pdbx_seq_one_letter_code
_entity_poly.pdbx_strand_id
1 'polypeptide(L)'
;MARRTAGGPVAPTPSGRAAFRDKHRGFRGGSQAFSWGFVLLCSAALSCGYCGADTEFSILEEAQVLADQMKKLSSLELGVFTMQRIFSSFTYTEKTSNGETEVQQLAKKIREKFNRYLDVVNRNKQVVEASYTAHLTSPLTAIQDCCSIPASMMDFDGNFNTNVSKTICCDRLSPTVNSRAFNPGRDLNS
;
A
#
# COMPACT_ATOMS: atom_id res chain seq x y z
N MET A 1 8.29 -23.40 -23.98
CA MET A 1 8.82 -22.42 -24.94
C MET A 1 8.10 -21.10 -24.77
N ALA A 2 8.80 -20.06 -24.31
CA ALA A 2 8.61 -18.64 -24.65
C ALA A 2 9.40 -17.79 -23.63
N ARG A 3 10.28 -16.93 -24.15
CA ARG A 3 11.16 -16.01 -23.45
C ARG A 3 10.79 -14.60 -23.93
N ARG A 4 10.72 -13.61 -23.02
CA ARG A 4 10.92 -12.14 -23.22
C ARG A 4 10.70 -11.45 -21.86
N THR A 5 11.73 -11.01 -21.13
CA THR A 5 12.54 -9.77 -21.21
C THR A 5 11.92 -8.53 -20.55
N ALA A 6 12.50 -8.20 -19.39
CA ALA A 6 13.01 -6.90 -18.91
C ALA A 6 12.16 -5.61 -18.95
N GLY A 7 12.07 -4.94 -17.79
CA GLY A 7 11.76 -3.51 -17.68
C GLY A 7 11.92 -2.96 -16.25
N GLY A 8 12.97 -2.13 -16.04
CA GLY A 8 12.95 -0.95 -15.15
C GLY A 8 13.38 -1.08 -13.67
N PRO A 9 14.36 -0.28 -13.19
CA PRO A 9 14.79 -0.24 -11.78
C PRO A 9 13.93 0.70 -10.92
N VAL A 10 13.63 0.27 -9.69
CA VAL A 10 12.97 1.08 -8.64
C VAL A 10 14.03 1.81 -7.84
N ALA A 11 13.87 3.13 -7.69
CA ALA A 11 14.72 4.01 -6.92
C ALA A 11 14.62 3.76 -5.40
N PRO A 12 15.73 3.85 -4.63
CA PRO A 12 15.68 3.94 -3.18
C PRO A 12 15.71 5.41 -2.70
N THR A 13 14.84 5.74 -1.75
CA THR A 13 14.84 7.00 -0.99
C THR A 13 15.86 6.96 0.16
N PRO A 14 16.32 8.12 0.66
CA PRO A 14 17.60 8.23 1.37
C PRO A 14 17.51 7.94 2.88
N SER A 15 18.52 7.22 3.37
CA SER A 15 18.84 7.03 4.78
C SER A 15 19.49 8.29 5.37
N GLY A 16 19.05 8.67 6.58
CA GLY A 16 19.55 9.81 7.33
C GLY A 16 21.00 9.64 7.77
N ARG A 17 21.83 10.64 7.45
CA ARG A 17 23.19 10.81 7.99
C ARG A 17 23.11 11.50 9.34
N ALA A 18 23.64 10.87 10.38
CA ALA A 18 24.10 11.54 11.58
C ALA A 18 25.64 11.56 11.58
N ALA A 19 26.18 12.76 11.73
CA ALA A 19 27.60 13.06 11.76
C ALA A 19 28.27 12.56 13.04
N PHE A 20 29.48 12.04 12.95
CA PHE A 20 30.38 12.00 14.09
C PHE A 20 31.77 12.52 13.75
N ARG A 21 32.30 13.22 14.72
CA ARG A 21 33.17 14.38 14.61
C ARG A 21 34.64 14.00 14.74
N ASP A 22 35.42 14.73 13.98
CA ASP A 22 36.86 14.89 13.95
C ASP A 22 37.53 15.03 15.33
N LYS A 23 38.73 14.44 15.48
CA LYS A 23 39.69 14.84 16.52
C LYS A 23 41.12 14.52 16.09
N HIS A 24 41.82 15.59 15.72
CA HIS A 24 43.26 15.71 15.51
C HIS A 24 44.14 15.01 16.55
N ARG A 25 45.24 14.39 16.09
CA ARG A 25 46.58 14.59 16.68
C ARG A 25 47.69 14.15 15.72
N GLY A 26 48.45 15.12 15.23
CA GLY A 26 49.74 14.93 14.60
C GLY A 26 50.89 15.25 15.57
N PHE A 27 51.97 14.48 15.48
CA PHE A 27 53.30 14.74 16.04
C PHE A 27 54.30 14.02 15.10
N ARG A 28 54.93 14.72 14.14
CA ARG A 28 56.24 15.40 14.19
C ARG A 28 57.44 14.52 14.58
N GLY A 29 58.36 14.35 13.62
CA GLY A 29 59.81 14.39 13.87
C GLY A 29 60.63 13.22 13.34
N GLY A 30 61.62 13.51 12.48
CA GLY A 30 62.83 12.67 12.35
C GLY A 30 63.37 12.47 10.94
N SER A 31 64.19 13.39 10.46
CA SER A 31 65.09 13.21 9.31
C SER A 31 66.24 12.26 9.66
N GLN A 32 66.66 11.40 8.72
CA GLN A 32 68.08 11.16 8.43
C GLN A 32 68.24 10.41 7.10
N ALA A 33 69.05 10.99 6.22
CA ALA A 33 69.58 10.39 5.01
C ALA A 33 70.61 9.31 5.36
N PHE A 34 70.80 8.29 4.50
CA PHE A 34 72.14 7.85 4.07
C PHE A 34 72.06 6.74 3.00
N SER A 35 72.88 6.94 1.96
CA SER A 35 73.54 5.93 1.13
C SER A 35 72.75 5.18 0.05
N TRP A 36 72.68 5.82 -1.13
CA TRP A 36 72.73 5.15 -2.43
C TRP A 36 74.04 4.36 -2.57
N GLY A 37 73.97 3.03 -2.44
CA GLY A 37 75.16 2.21 -2.65
C GLY A 37 74.97 0.72 -2.39
N PHE A 38 73.85 0.11 -2.80
CA PHE A 38 73.73 -1.36 -2.88
C PHE A 38 72.62 -1.80 -3.88
N VAL A 39 72.40 -1.00 -4.92
CA VAL A 39 71.64 -1.43 -6.10
C VAL A 39 72.62 -2.25 -6.94
N LEU A 40 72.56 -3.59 -6.89
CA LEU A 40 72.99 -4.56 -7.94
C LEU A 40 73.50 -5.93 -7.44
N LEU A 41 73.36 -6.32 -6.17
CA LEU A 41 73.88 -7.63 -5.71
C LEU A 41 72.90 -8.55 -4.96
N CYS A 42 71.59 -8.31 -5.04
CA CYS A 42 70.58 -9.23 -4.50
C CYS A 42 69.58 -9.77 -5.55
N SER A 43 69.88 -9.66 -6.84
CA SER A 43 69.07 -10.26 -7.92
C SER A 43 69.36 -11.74 -8.16
N ALA A 44 70.26 -12.36 -7.37
CA ALA A 44 70.70 -13.75 -7.56
C ALA A 44 70.64 -14.60 -6.28
N ALA A 45 69.81 -14.19 -5.30
CA ALA A 45 69.50 -14.99 -4.11
C ALA A 45 67.97 -15.20 -3.93
N LEU A 46 67.22 -15.09 -5.03
CA LEU A 46 65.76 -15.32 -5.11
C LEU A 46 65.39 -16.74 -5.57
N SER A 47 66.36 -17.67 -5.57
CA SER A 47 66.17 -19.04 -6.03
C SER A 47 66.83 -20.05 -5.09
N CYS A 48 66.50 -20.01 -3.80
CA CYS A 48 66.64 -21.18 -2.95
C CYS A 48 65.81 -21.05 -1.67
N GLY A 49 64.81 -21.93 -1.52
CA GLY A 49 64.34 -22.42 -0.24
C GLY A 49 63.49 -21.49 0.61
N TYR A 50 62.19 -21.42 0.32
CA TYR A 50 61.20 -21.34 1.40
C TYR A 50 60.23 -22.52 1.26
N CYS A 51 60.45 -23.54 2.08
CA CYS A 51 59.39 -24.42 2.54
C CYS A 51 58.43 -23.55 3.37
N GLY A 52 57.37 -23.07 2.73
CA GLY A 52 56.16 -22.63 3.41
C GLY A 52 55.04 -23.54 2.94
N ALA A 53 54.43 -24.29 3.85
CA ALA A 53 53.22 -25.01 3.56
C ALA A 53 52.12 -23.99 3.23
N ASP A 54 51.91 -23.70 1.95
CA ASP A 54 50.66 -23.12 1.48
C ASP A 54 49.61 -24.21 1.65
N THR A 55 48.99 -24.29 2.83
CA THR A 55 47.60 -24.74 2.90
C THR A 55 46.84 -23.74 2.05
N GLU A 56 46.61 -24.10 0.78
CA GLU A 56 45.92 -23.28 -0.21
C GLU A 56 44.55 -22.93 0.36
N PHE A 57 44.45 -21.75 0.96
CA PHE A 57 43.21 -21.22 1.50
C PHE A 57 42.32 -20.87 0.30
N SER A 58 41.48 -21.82 -0.09
CA SER A 58 40.52 -21.62 -1.17
C SER A 58 39.45 -20.65 -0.68
N ILE A 59 39.56 -19.39 -1.06
CA ILE A 59 38.60 -18.32 -0.74
C ILE A 59 37.16 -18.74 -1.09
N LEU A 60 36.99 -19.55 -2.12
CA LEU A 60 35.69 -20.08 -2.53
C LEU A 60 35.12 -21.06 -1.50
N GLU A 61 35.95 -21.91 -0.91
CA GLU A 61 35.54 -22.87 0.11
C GLU A 61 35.14 -22.16 1.40
N GLU A 62 35.93 -21.17 1.83
CA GLU A 62 35.59 -20.38 3.03
C GLU A 62 34.33 -19.51 2.82
N ALA A 63 34.20 -18.90 1.63
CA ALA A 63 33.00 -18.14 1.29
C ALA A 63 31.74 -19.02 1.31
N GLN A 64 31.87 -20.30 0.92
CA GLN A 64 30.79 -21.26 0.96
C GLN A 64 30.42 -21.65 2.40
N VAL A 65 31.41 -21.88 3.26
CA VAL A 65 31.18 -22.11 4.70
C VAL A 65 30.49 -20.91 5.35
N LEU A 66 30.94 -19.69 5.06
CA LEU A 66 30.31 -18.48 5.58
C LEU A 66 28.87 -18.30 5.06
N ALA A 67 28.62 -18.58 3.78
CA ALA A 67 27.29 -18.52 3.20
C ALA A 67 26.34 -19.53 3.86
N ASP A 68 26.80 -20.75 4.14
CA ASP A 68 26.03 -21.77 4.84
C ASP A 68 25.75 -21.38 6.30
N GLN A 69 26.73 -20.76 6.98
CA GLN A 69 26.55 -20.23 8.32
C GLN A 69 25.53 -19.08 8.35
N MET A 70 25.62 -18.12 7.42
CA MET A 70 24.66 -17.02 7.30
C MET A 70 23.26 -17.51 6.93
N LYS A 71 23.17 -18.54 6.07
CA LYS A 71 21.89 -19.19 5.73
C LYS A 71 21.27 -19.89 6.93
N LYS A 72 22.07 -20.61 7.72
CA LYS A 72 21.61 -21.26 8.95
C LYS A 72 21.13 -20.22 9.96
N LEU A 73 21.92 -19.17 10.21
CA LEU A 73 21.60 -18.10 11.14
C LEU A 73 20.33 -17.35 10.71
N SER A 74 20.26 -16.92 9.45
CA SER A 74 19.05 -16.25 8.92
C SER A 74 17.81 -17.14 9.00
N SER A 75 17.91 -18.44 8.69
CA SER A 75 16.76 -19.35 8.77
C SER A 75 16.23 -19.57 10.19
N LEU A 76 17.10 -19.48 11.19
CA LEU A 76 16.75 -19.60 12.61
C LEU A 76 16.13 -18.30 13.13
N GLU A 77 16.75 -17.15 12.83
CA GLU A 77 16.27 -15.83 13.27
C GLU A 77 14.94 -15.43 12.60
N LEU A 78 14.77 -15.70 11.30
CA LEU A 78 13.51 -15.48 10.61
C LEU A 78 12.42 -16.49 11.01
N GLY A 79 12.77 -17.59 11.69
CA GLY A 79 11.81 -18.58 12.18
C GLY A 79 10.99 -19.27 11.08
N VAL A 80 11.43 -19.25 9.82
CA VAL A 80 10.68 -19.77 8.64
C VAL A 80 10.23 -21.21 8.86
N PHE A 81 11.12 -22.06 9.37
CA PHE A 81 10.81 -23.46 9.64
C PHE A 81 9.83 -23.65 10.79
N THR A 82 9.88 -22.78 11.80
CA THR A 82 8.92 -22.79 12.91
C THR A 82 7.54 -22.38 12.42
N MET A 83 7.44 -21.31 11.63
CA MET A 83 6.19 -20.88 11.01
C MET A 83 5.63 -21.91 10.03
N GLN A 84 6.48 -22.54 9.20
CA GLN A 84 6.05 -23.61 8.31
C GLN A 84 5.53 -24.82 9.09
N ARG A 85 6.21 -25.22 10.18
CA ARG A 85 5.75 -26.33 11.04
C ARG A 85 4.39 -26.02 11.67
N ILE A 86 4.20 -24.81 12.17
CA ILE A 86 2.93 -24.36 12.73
C ILE A 86 1.86 -24.35 11.64
N PHE A 87 2.15 -23.76 10.47
CA PHE A 87 1.23 -23.74 9.34
C PHE A 87 0.81 -25.17 8.91
N SER A 88 1.77 -26.09 8.79
CA SER A 88 1.51 -27.49 8.44
C SER A 88 0.83 -28.30 9.55
N SER A 89 0.83 -27.82 10.80
CA SER A 89 0.11 -28.47 11.90
C SER A 89 -1.40 -28.25 11.85
N PHE A 90 -1.85 -27.22 11.14
CA PHE A 90 -3.27 -26.92 10.95
C PHE A 90 -3.79 -27.56 9.66
N THR A 91 -5.02 -28.05 9.68
CA THR A 91 -5.73 -28.60 8.52
C THR A 91 -6.35 -27.49 7.68
N TYR A 92 -5.53 -26.79 6.89
CA TYR A 92 -6.02 -25.84 5.91
C TYR A 92 -6.57 -26.55 4.67
N THR A 93 -7.67 -26.05 4.12
CA THR A 93 -8.15 -26.45 2.80
C THR A 93 -7.59 -25.48 1.78
N GLU A 94 -6.77 -25.98 0.87
CA GLU A 94 -6.30 -25.17 -0.25
C GLU A 94 -7.50 -24.83 -1.15
N LYS A 95 -7.77 -23.53 -1.31
CA LYS A 95 -8.76 -23.04 -2.25
C LYS A 95 -8.02 -22.44 -3.43
N THR A 96 -8.14 -23.07 -4.60
CA THR A 96 -7.69 -22.47 -5.85
C THR A 96 -8.74 -21.46 -6.31
N SER A 97 -8.36 -20.19 -6.46
CA SER A 97 -9.25 -19.16 -7.00
C SER A 97 -9.48 -19.43 -8.48
N ASN A 98 -10.71 -19.72 -8.88
CA ASN A 98 -11.08 -19.74 -10.29
C ASN A 98 -11.50 -18.33 -10.70
N GLY A 99 -10.54 -17.60 -11.28
CA GLY A 99 -10.73 -16.20 -11.69
C GLY A 99 -11.90 -16.00 -12.65
N GLU A 100 -12.23 -16.98 -13.50
CA GLU A 100 -13.40 -16.89 -14.38
C GLU A 100 -14.70 -16.85 -13.57
N THR A 101 -14.86 -17.76 -12.61
CA THR A 101 -16.05 -17.80 -11.76
C THR A 101 -16.15 -16.57 -10.86
N GLU A 102 -15.04 -16.05 -10.36
CA GLU A 102 -15.01 -14.84 -9.53
C GLU A 102 -15.44 -13.60 -10.32
N VAL A 103 -14.96 -13.46 -11.57
CA VAL A 103 -15.36 -12.37 -12.47
C VAL A 103 -16.84 -12.49 -12.82
N GLN A 104 -17.34 -13.69 -13.12
CA GLN A 104 -18.77 -13.91 -13.38
C GLN A 104 -19.64 -13.56 -12.16
N GLN A 105 -19.22 -13.96 -10.96
CA GLN A 105 -19.91 -13.61 -9.71
C GLN A 105 -19.89 -12.10 -9.44
N LEU A 106 -18.77 -11.43 -9.69
CA LEU A 106 -18.65 -9.98 -9.57
C LEU A 106 -19.59 -9.27 -10.54
N ALA A 107 -19.62 -9.68 -11.81
CA ALA A 107 -20.51 -9.11 -12.82
C ALA A 107 -21.98 -9.27 -12.41
N LYS A 108 -22.36 -10.45 -11.88
CA LYS A 108 -23.70 -10.70 -11.33
C LYS A 108 -24.03 -9.74 -10.18
N LYS A 109 -23.14 -9.58 -9.20
CA LYS A 109 -23.34 -8.66 -8.06
C LYS A 109 -23.49 -7.21 -8.50
N ILE A 110 -22.72 -6.77 -9.49
CA ILE A 110 -22.81 -5.42 -10.05
C ILE A 110 -24.17 -5.21 -10.72
N ARG A 111 -24.61 -6.16 -11.56
CA ARG A 111 -25.92 -6.10 -12.21
C ARG A 111 -27.06 -6.02 -11.20
N GLU A 112 -27.01 -6.85 -10.16
CA GLU A 112 -28.00 -6.81 -9.08
C GLU A 112 -27.99 -5.48 -8.33
N LYS A 113 -26.83 -4.87 -8.11
CA LYS A 113 -26.72 -3.54 -7.49
C LYS A 113 -27.37 -2.46 -8.36
N PHE A 114 -27.15 -2.48 -9.67
CA PHE A 114 -27.79 -1.54 -10.58
C PHE A 114 -29.30 -1.74 -10.69
N ASN A 115 -29.78 -2.97 -10.72
CA ASN A 115 -31.22 -3.25 -10.73
C ASN A 115 -31.91 -2.71 -9.48
N ARG A 116 -31.31 -2.87 -8.29
CA ARG A 116 -31.84 -2.28 -7.06
C ARG A 116 -31.95 -0.75 -7.13
N TYR A 117 -30.96 -0.07 -7.72
CA TYR A 117 -31.04 1.38 -7.91
C TYR A 117 -32.11 1.76 -8.93
N LEU A 118 -32.21 1.02 -10.02
CA LEU A 118 -33.22 1.26 -11.05
C LEU A 118 -34.64 1.10 -10.49
N ASP A 119 -34.86 0.11 -9.63
CA ASP A 119 -36.15 -0.11 -8.95
C ASP A 119 -36.54 1.09 -8.08
N VAL A 120 -35.60 1.62 -7.28
CA VAL A 120 -35.84 2.82 -6.45
C VAL A 120 -36.15 4.04 -7.32
N VAL A 121 -35.37 4.26 -8.38
CA VAL A 121 -35.60 5.39 -9.31
C VAL A 121 -36.98 5.28 -9.97
N ASN A 122 -37.38 4.08 -10.39
CA ASN A 122 -38.69 3.87 -11.02
C ASN A 122 -39.85 4.07 -10.05
N ARG A 123 -39.72 3.63 -8.79
CA ARG A 123 -40.73 3.91 -7.74
C ARG A 123 -40.83 5.40 -7.46
N ASN A 124 -39.69 6.06 -7.28
CA ASN A 124 -39.65 7.50 -7.02
C ASN A 124 -40.25 8.29 -8.19
N LYS A 125 -40.02 7.88 -9.43
CA LYS A 125 -40.66 8.48 -10.61
C LYS A 125 -42.19 8.45 -10.50
N GLN A 126 -42.78 7.30 -10.17
CA GLN A 126 -44.24 7.16 -10.04
C GLN A 126 -44.79 8.07 -8.94
N VAL A 127 -44.09 8.15 -7.80
CA VAL A 127 -44.45 9.05 -6.70
C VAL A 127 -44.38 10.51 -7.15
N VAL A 128 -43.30 10.92 -7.83
CA VAL A 128 -43.17 12.30 -8.35
C VAL A 128 -44.29 12.65 -9.33
N GLU A 129 -44.64 11.75 -10.26
CA GLU A 129 -45.71 11.97 -11.25
C GLU A 129 -47.08 12.12 -10.56
N ALA A 130 -47.35 11.28 -9.56
CA ALA A 130 -48.56 11.37 -8.75
C ALA A 130 -48.60 12.67 -7.92
N SER A 131 -47.51 13.00 -7.23
CA SER A 131 -47.39 14.23 -6.43
C SER A 131 -47.48 15.49 -7.30
N TYR A 132 -46.98 15.47 -8.54
CA TYR A 132 -47.13 16.59 -9.46
C TYR A 132 -48.61 16.80 -9.83
N THR A 133 -49.33 15.72 -10.08
CA THR A 133 -50.78 15.79 -10.35
C THR A 133 -51.54 16.37 -9.15
N ALA A 134 -51.18 15.97 -7.94
CA ALA A 134 -51.73 16.54 -6.70
C ALA A 134 -51.36 18.02 -6.53
N HIS A 135 -50.13 18.42 -6.88
CA HIS A 135 -49.67 19.80 -6.81
C HIS A 135 -50.52 20.77 -7.65
N LEU A 136 -51.08 20.31 -8.77
CA LEU A 136 -51.94 21.13 -9.63
C LEU A 136 -53.23 21.59 -8.95
N THR A 137 -53.72 20.85 -7.95
CA THR A 137 -54.95 21.18 -7.21
C THR A 137 -54.65 21.65 -5.78
N SER A 138 -53.59 21.14 -5.16
CA SER A 138 -53.11 21.51 -3.83
C SER A 138 -51.60 21.70 -3.84
N PRO A 139 -51.09 22.96 -3.83
CA PRO A 139 -49.67 23.23 -4.01
C PRO A 139 -48.77 22.55 -2.98
N LEU A 140 -47.93 21.62 -3.45
CA LEU A 140 -46.82 21.02 -2.72
C LEU A 140 -45.56 21.89 -2.87
N THR A 141 -45.43 22.90 -2.02
CA THR A 141 -44.39 23.95 -2.11
C THR A 141 -43.61 24.12 -0.81
N ALA A 142 -43.84 23.26 0.18
CA ALA A 142 -43.16 23.35 1.47
C ALA A 142 -41.65 23.15 1.28
N ILE A 143 -40.86 24.05 1.88
CA ILE A 143 -39.40 24.05 1.78
C ILE A 143 -38.84 23.68 3.16
N GLN A 144 -37.91 22.74 3.19
CA GLN A 144 -37.11 22.38 4.36
C GLN A 144 -35.65 22.78 4.11
N ASP A 145 -35.18 23.87 4.67
CA ASP A 145 -33.78 24.27 4.53
C ASP A 145 -32.85 23.26 5.23
N CYS A 146 -31.79 22.82 4.55
CA CYS A 146 -30.78 21.94 5.11
C CYS A 146 -30.10 22.52 6.35
N CYS A 147 -29.97 23.86 6.44
CA CYS A 147 -29.38 24.53 7.60
C CYS A 147 -30.28 24.53 8.85
N SER A 148 -31.56 24.22 8.69
CA SER A 148 -32.55 24.20 9.79
C SER A 148 -32.72 22.82 10.44
N ILE A 149 -32.05 21.79 9.90
CA ILE A 149 -32.07 20.47 10.53
C ILE A 149 -31.21 20.50 11.81
N PRO A 150 -31.78 20.16 12.97
CA PRO A 150 -31.03 20.18 14.22
C PRO A 150 -29.98 19.07 14.25
N ALA A 151 -28.83 19.37 14.89
CA ALA A 151 -27.73 18.41 15.03
C ALA A 151 -28.15 17.12 15.75
N SER A 152 -29.20 17.17 16.59
CA SER A 152 -29.74 16.00 17.27
C SER A 152 -30.39 14.95 16.35
N MET A 153 -30.67 15.31 15.09
CA MET A 153 -31.25 14.40 14.08
C MET A 153 -30.19 13.95 13.06
N MET A 154 -28.93 14.29 13.28
CA MET A 154 -27.82 14.00 12.38
C MET A 154 -26.92 12.95 13.02
N ASP A 155 -26.74 11.82 12.35
CA ASP A 155 -25.86 10.74 12.79
C ASP A 155 -24.72 10.56 11.79
N PHE A 156 -23.53 10.24 12.29
CA PHE A 156 -22.41 9.92 11.42
C PHE A 156 -22.69 8.64 10.63
N ASP A 157 -22.58 8.69 9.31
CA ASP A 157 -22.72 7.52 8.44
C ASP A 157 -21.41 7.27 7.68
N GLY A 158 -20.81 6.10 7.93
CA GLY A 158 -19.53 5.72 7.34
C GLY A 158 -19.54 5.56 5.83
N ASN A 159 -20.71 5.39 5.19
CA ASN A 159 -20.79 5.35 3.73
C ASN A 159 -20.61 6.74 3.10
N PHE A 160 -21.02 7.78 3.82
CA PHE A 160 -20.93 9.18 3.39
C PHE A 160 -19.77 9.94 4.05
N ASN A 161 -19.16 9.36 5.09
CA ASN A 161 -18.08 9.94 5.88
C ASN A 161 -18.42 11.34 6.42
N THR A 162 -19.68 11.53 6.81
CA THR A 162 -20.23 12.78 7.31
C THR A 162 -21.49 12.53 8.13
N ASN A 163 -21.97 13.55 8.83
CA ASN A 163 -23.23 13.49 9.55
C ASN A 163 -24.40 13.64 8.58
N VAL A 164 -25.33 12.69 8.61
CA VAL A 164 -26.51 12.65 7.75
C VAL A 164 -27.76 12.40 8.58
N SER A 165 -28.87 13.00 8.15
CA SER A 165 -30.18 12.68 8.70
C SER A 165 -30.80 11.55 7.89
N LYS A 166 -31.25 10.49 8.56
CA LYS A 166 -31.92 9.34 7.94
C LYS A 166 -33.45 9.46 7.96
N THR A 167 -33.99 10.43 8.70
CA THR A 167 -35.43 10.60 8.93
C THR A 167 -36.00 11.82 8.21
N ILE A 168 -35.17 12.79 7.86
CA ILE A 168 -35.57 14.05 7.22
C ILE A 168 -34.72 14.29 5.98
N CYS A 169 -35.40 14.61 4.87
CA CYS A 169 -34.80 15.19 3.67
C CYS A 169 -34.86 16.71 3.71
N CYS A 170 -33.85 17.38 3.18
CA CYS A 170 -33.82 18.83 3.03
C CYS A 170 -33.65 19.25 1.58
N ASP A 171 -33.98 20.51 1.34
CA ASP A 171 -34.00 21.14 0.04
C ASP A 171 -32.83 22.11 -0.08
N ARG A 172 -32.13 22.03 -1.21
CA ARG A 172 -31.12 23.00 -1.60
C ARG A 172 -31.66 23.84 -2.76
N LEU A 173 -32.54 24.78 -2.45
CA LEU A 173 -33.15 25.67 -3.44
C LEU A 173 -32.30 26.93 -3.65
N SER A 174 -32.26 27.40 -4.90
CA SER A 174 -31.69 28.72 -5.20
C SER A 174 -32.62 29.81 -4.64
N PRO A 175 -32.10 30.94 -4.14
CA PRO A 175 -32.92 32.08 -3.69
C PRO A 175 -33.83 32.65 -4.78
N THR A 176 -33.56 32.32 -6.05
CA THR A 176 -34.31 32.78 -7.22
C THR A 176 -35.50 31.88 -7.58
N VAL A 177 -35.70 30.77 -6.89
CA VAL A 177 -36.81 29.84 -7.16
C VAL A 177 -38.12 30.44 -6.65
N ASN A 178 -39.18 30.31 -7.46
CA ASN A 178 -40.51 30.77 -7.09
C ASN A 178 -41.03 30.05 -5.83
N SER A 179 -41.62 30.80 -4.90
CA SER A 179 -42.32 30.26 -3.71
C SER A 179 -43.40 29.19 -4.01
N ARG A 180 -43.91 29.12 -5.25
CA ARG A 180 -44.87 28.10 -5.70
C ARG A 180 -44.24 26.95 -6.47
N ALA A 181 -42.92 26.83 -6.48
CA ALA A 181 -42.27 25.73 -7.16
C ALA A 181 -42.69 24.38 -6.57
N PHE A 182 -42.94 23.41 -7.46
CA PHE A 182 -43.19 22.04 -7.08
C PHE A 182 -41.98 21.46 -6.34
N ASN A 183 -42.20 20.97 -5.12
CA ASN A 183 -41.15 20.39 -4.29
C ASN A 183 -41.61 19.05 -3.67
N PRO A 184 -41.40 17.91 -4.36
CA PRO A 184 -41.86 16.61 -3.90
C PRO A 184 -40.88 15.90 -2.95
N GLY A 185 -39.73 16.50 -2.63
CA GLY A 185 -38.61 15.81 -1.97
C GLY A 185 -38.96 15.11 -0.65
N ARG A 186 -39.99 15.59 0.05
CA ARG A 186 -40.48 15.00 1.31
C ARG A 186 -41.27 13.71 1.15
N ASP A 187 -41.92 13.50 0.00
CA ASP A 187 -42.85 12.38 -0.21
C ASP A 187 -42.16 11.14 -0.82
N LEU A 188 -40.87 11.25 -1.16
CA LEU A 188 -40.09 10.21 -1.84
C LEU A 188 -39.59 9.08 -0.92
N ASN A 189 -39.82 9.19 0.39
CA ASN A 189 -39.39 8.19 1.38
C ASN A 189 -40.46 7.15 1.73
N SER A 190 -41.51 7.02 0.90
CA SER A 190 -42.66 6.12 1.12
C SER A 190 -42.45 4.73 0.52
#